data_AF-A0AA37LFD0-F1
#
_entry.id   AF-A0AA37LFD0-F1
#
_cell.length_a   1.000
_cell.length_b   1.000
_cell.length_c   1.000
_cell.angle_alpha   90.00
_cell.angle_beta   90.00
_cell.angle_gamma   90.00
#
_symmetry.space_group_name_H-M   'P 1'
#
loop_
_entity.id
_entity.type
_entity.pdbx_description
1 polymer ?
#
loop_
_entity_poly.entity_id
_entity_poly.type
_entity_poly.pdbx_seq_one_letter_code
_entity_poly.pdbx_strand_id
1 'polypeptide(L)'
;MATQQILFAETVAAMKKALKRKSYESDSDDEIDHYGNRGHKLKKRALFSHQGQLAPPSGPEVYNEVIDYAGQQRTIISRNPPIVDEEGYEIDSDDDEGRIQEAVSAATELDPYANIRIER
;
A
#
# COMPACT_ATOMS: atom_id res chain seq x y z
N MET A 1 46.33 -6.30 -40.13
CA MET A 1 44.99 -6.86 -40.41
C MET A 1 44.19 -7.17 -39.14
N ALA A 2 44.79 -7.71 -38.06
CA ALA A 2 44.06 -8.07 -36.83
C ALA A 2 43.46 -6.87 -36.05
N THR A 3 44.15 -5.74 -36.00
CA THR A 3 43.71 -4.54 -35.24
C THR A 3 42.39 -3.95 -35.78
N GLN A 4 42.24 -3.92 -37.10
CA GLN A 4 41.05 -3.39 -37.74
C GLN A 4 39.84 -4.32 -37.57
N GLN A 5 40.06 -5.63 -37.57
CA GLN A 5 39.02 -6.62 -37.29
C GLN A 5 38.49 -6.53 -35.86
N ILE A 6 39.38 -6.26 -34.88
CA ILE A 6 38.99 -6.05 -33.49
C ILE A 6 38.11 -4.80 -33.35
N LEU A 7 38.47 -3.69 -33.99
CA LEU A 7 37.67 -2.47 -33.98
C LEU A 7 36.25 -2.68 -34.57
N PHE A 8 36.15 -3.44 -35.66
CA PHE A 8 34.84 -3.79 -36.23
C PHE A 8 34.03 -4.72 -35.32
N ALA A 9 34.67 -5.68 -34.65
CA ALA A 9 33.98 -6.57 -33.73
C ALA A 9 33.46 -5.82 -32.49
N GLU A 10 34.25 -4.91 -31.92
CA GLU A 10 33.86 -4.10 -30.76
C GLU A 10 32.73 -3.14 -31.09
N THR A 11 32.78 -2.46 -32.25
CA THR A 11 31.70 -1.56 -32.68
C THR A 11 30.40 -2.31 -32.94
N VAL A 12 30.45 -3.48 -33.59
CA VAL A 12 29.26 -4.33 -33.79
C VAL A 12 28.71 -4.83 -32.46
N ALA A 13 29.56 -5.23 -31.51
CA ALA A 13 29.13 -5.64 -30.18
C ALA A 13 28.48 -4.47 -29.41
N ALA A 14 29.06 -3.27 -29.48
CA ALA A 14 28.51 -2.07 -28.87
C ALA A 14 27.16 -1.67 -29.49
N MET A 15 27.02 -1.73 -30.82
CA MET A 15 25.75 -1.47 -31.51
C MET A 15 24.68 -2.50 -31.14
N LYS A 16 25.03 -3.80 -31.10
CA LYS A 16 24.10 -4.85 -30.65
C LYS A 16 23.68 -4.66 -29.19
N LYS A 17 24.60 -4.26 -28.32
CA LYS A 17 24.31 -3.93 -26.91
C LYS A 17 23.39 -2.71 -26.80
N ALA A 18 23.61 -1.68 -27.62
CA ALA A 18 22.76 -0.50 -27.66
C ALA A 18 21.34 -0.79 -28.16
N LEU A 19 21.19 -1.63 -29.20
CA LEU A 19 19.89 -2.06 -29.70
C LEU A 19 19.13 -2.99 -28.73
N LYS A 20 19.86 -3.78 -27.93
CA LYS A 20 19.28 -4.64 -26.89
C LYS A 20 18.83 -3.84 -25.66
N ARG A 21 19.38 -2.64 -25.41
CA ARG A 21 18.90 -1.79 -24.33
C ARG A 21 17.45 -1.45 -24.57
N LYS A 22 16.59 -1.80 -23.63
CA LYS A 22 15.19 -1.42 -23.73
C LYS A 22 15.10 0.09 -23.59
N SER A 23 14.19 0.72 -24.30
CA SER A 23 14.14 2.18 -24.41
C SER A 23 13.89 2.93 -23.09
N TYR A 24 13.67 2.21 -21.99
CA TYR A 24 13.50 2.70 -20.64
C TYR A 24 14.76 2.56 -19.75
N GLU A 25 15.86 2.00 -20.28
CA GLU A 25 17.16 1.81 -19.60
C GLU A 25 18.16 2.95 -19.86
N SER A 26 17.74 4.00 -20.57
CA SER A 26 18.52 5.23 -20.71
C SER A 26 18.07 6.18 -19.60
N ASP A 27 18.79 6.17 -18.49
CA ASP A 27 18.53 7.02 -17.33
C ASP A 27 18.58 8.50 -17.74
N SER A 28 17.43 9.16 -17.71
CA SER A 28 17.40 10.52 -17.18
C SER A 28 16.89 10.38 -15.75
N ASP A 29 17.65 10.92 -14.80
CA ASP A 29 17.35 10.94 -13.37
C ASP A 29 16.24 11.96 -13.03
N ASP A 30 15.39 12.31 -14.00
CA ASP A 30 14.35 13.30 -13.80
C ASP A 30 13.26 12.72 -12.89
N GLU A 31 12.96 13.44 -11.81
CA GLU A 31 11.92 13.07 -10.86
C GLU A 31 10.55 12.97 -11.57
N ILE A 32 9.74 11.99 -11.13
CA ILE A 32 8.40 11.78 -11.69
C ILE A 32 7.50 12.93 -11.24
N ASP A 33 7.21 13.85 -12.16
CA ASP A 33 6.37 15.04 -11.92
C ASP A 33 4.93 14.68 -11.45
N HIS A 34 4.37 13.56 -11.90
CA HIS A 34 2.99 13.16 -11.60
C HIS A 34 2.80 11.65 -11.37
N TYR A 35 2.08 11.30 -10.29
CA TYR A 35 1.74 9.93 -9.88
C TYR A 35 0.46 9.41 -10.56
N GLY A 36 0.43 9.33 -11.90
CA GLY A 36 -0.75 8.82 -12.61
C GLY A 36 -0.52 8.44 -14.07
N ASN A 37 -1.32 7.48 -14.58
CA ASN A 37 -1.22 7.01 -15.96
C ASN A 37 -2.05 7.82 -16.98
N ARG A 38 -2.92 8.73 -16.51
CA ARG A 38 -3.84 9.51 -17.36
C ARG A 38 -3.03 10.52 -18.19
N GLY A 39 -3.09 10.39 -19.51
CA GLY A 39 -2.32 11.24 -20.43
C GLY A 39 -0.86 10.79 -20.65
N HIS A 40 -0.41 9.74 -19.97
CA HIS A 40 0.99 9.27 -20.03
C HIS A 40 1.15 7.82 -20.50
N LYS A 41 0.06 7.16 -20.92
CA LYS A 41 0.05 5.74 -21.34
C LYS A 41 1.02 5.38 -22.46
N LEU A 42 1.38 6.34 -23.32
CA LEU A 42 2.35 6.16 -24.41
C LEU A 42 3.81 6.45 -23.98
N LYS A 43 4.04 6.99 -22.77
CA LYS A 43 5.40 7.23 -22.25
C LYS A 43 6.05 5.88 -21.91
N LYS A 44 7.34 5.74 -22.20
CA LYS A 44 8.10 4.49 -22.05
C LYS A 44 8.15 3.94 -20.61
N ARG A 45 8.00 4.80 -19.59
CA ARG A 45 7.92 4.42 -18.16
C ARG A 45 6.49 4.32 -17.61
N ALA A 46 5.45 4.42 -18.44
CA ALA A 46 4.05 4.29 -18.02
C ALA A 46 3.75 2.94 -17.35
N LEU A 47 4.54 1.92 -17.67
CA LEU A 47 4.49 0.59 -17.05
C LEU A 47 4.93 0.61 -15.59
N PHE A 48 5.83 1.52 -15.19
CA PHE A 48 6.32 1.64 -13.81
C PHE A 48 5.53 2.65 -12.98
N SER A 49 4.54 3.33 -13.57
CA SER A 49 3.58 4.21 -12.90
C SER A 49 2.56 3.40 -12.08
N HIS A 50 3.05 2.58 -11.16
CA HIS A 50 2.22 1.76 -10.26
C HIS A 50 1.80 2.51 -8.99
N GLN A 51 2.58 3.52 -8.57
CA GLN A 51 2.19 4.38 -7.46
C GLN A 51 1.18 5.41 -7.96
N GLY A 52 -0.08 5.29 -7.51
CA GLY A 52 -1.17 6.21 -7.87
C GLY A 52 -2.26 5.63 -8.77
N GLN A 53 -2.34 4.31 -8.96
CA GLN A 53 -3.55 3.72 -9.51
C GLN A 53 -4.72 4.05 -8.56
N LEU A 54 -5.68 4.86 -9.03
CA LEU A 54 -6.93 5.06 -8.31
C LEU A 54 -7.52 3.69 -8.03
N ALA A 55 -7.93 3.46 -6.77
CA ALA A 55 -8.68 2.28 -6.40
C ALA A 55 -9.79 2.06 -7.44
N PRO A 56 -10.07 0.80 -7.82
CA PRO A 56 -11.11 0.54 -8.81
C PRO A 56 -12.41 1.24 -8.39
N PRO A 57 -13.31 1.58 -9.32
CA PRO A 57 -14.57 2.25 -8.99
C PRO A 57 -15.46 1.43 -8.03
N SER A 58 -15.13 0.14 -7.83
CA SER A 58 -15.66 -0.74 -6.79
C SER A 58 -15.08 -0.52 -5.38
N GLY A 59 -14.19 0.46 -5.20
CA GLY A 59 -13.29 0.56 -4.05
C GLY A 59 -12.09 -0.39 -4.17
N PRO A 60 -11.09 -0.31 -3.28
CA PRO A 60 -10.06 -1.34 -3.14
C PRO A 60 -10.75 -2.71 -3.08
N GLU A 61 -10.15 -3.76 -3.64
CA GLU A 61 -10.63 -5.13 -3.43
C GLU A 61 -10.50 -5.40 -1.92
N VAL A 62 -11.60 -5.17 -1.21
CA VAL A 62 -11.59 -4.75 0.20
C VAL A 62 -10.97 -5.81 1.10
N TYR A 63 -10.20 -5.36 2.09
CA TYR A 63 -9.77 -6.13 3.27
C TYR A 63 -11.00 -6.51 4.11
N ASN A 64 -11.85 -7.38 3.58
CA ASN A 64 -12.97 -7.92 4.33
C ASN A 64 -12.49 -9.15 5.09
N GLU A 65 -12.53 -9.09 6.41
CA GLU A 65 -12.32 -10.24 7.28
C GLU A 65 -13.69 -10.82 7.66
N VAL A 66 -13.84 -12.15 7.56
CA VAL A 66 -15.03 -12.85 8.06
C VAL A 66 -14.78 -13.24 9.51
N ILE A 67 -15.65 -12.79 10.42
CA ILE A 67 -15.61 -13.12 11.84
C ILE A 67 -16.89 -13.83 12.27
N ASP A 68 -16.78 -14.71 13.26
CA ASP A 68 -17.93 -15.27 13.97
C ASP A 68 -18.29 -14.37 15.15
N TYR A 69 -19.47 -13.75 15.12
CA TYR A 69 -19.95 -12.87 16.18
C TYR A 69 -21.38 -13.24 16.57
N ALA A 70 -21.61 -13.50 17.86
CA ALA A 70 -22.91 -13.91 18.40
C ALA A 70 -23.54 -15.12 17.66
N GLY A 71 -22.71 -16.07 17.22
CA GLY A 71 -23.16 -17.28 16.52
C GLY A 71 -23.50 -17.10 15.03
N GLN A 72 -23.19 -15.94 14.44
CA GLN A 72 -23.37 -15.66 13.02
C GLN A 72 -22.08 -15.14 12.38
N GLN A 73 -21.82 -15.54 11.13
CA GLN A 73 -20.72 -14.98 10.33
C GLN A 73 -21.04 -13.55 9.89
N ARG A 74 -20.12 -12.63 10.15
CA ARG A 74 -20.19 -11.23 9.74
C ARG A 74 -18.89 -10.83 9.05
N THR A 75 -18.99 -9.99 8.02
CA THR A 75 -17.83 -9.37 7.38
C THR A 75 -17.53 -8.02 8.03
N ILE A 76 -16.28 -7.82 8.43
CA ILE A 76 -15.75 -6.55 8.94
C ILE A 76 -14.66 -6.02 8.02
N ILE A 77 -14.43 -4.71 8.07
CA ILE A 77 -13.36 -4.03 7.31
C ILE A 77 -12.07 -3.98 8.13
N SER A 78 -12.18 -3.90 9.47
CA SER A 78 -11.06 -3.91 10.40
C SER A 78 -11.55 -4.24 11.81
N ARG A 79 -10.66 -4.75 12.65
CA ARG A 79 -10.90 -4.88 14.09
C ARG A 79 -10.61 -3.54 14.78
N ASN A 80 -11.28 -3.27 15.90
CA ASN A 80 -10.93 -2.13 16.74
C ASN A 80 -9.50 -2.31 17.30
N PRO A 81 -8.73 -1.22 17.46
CA PRO A 81 -7.43 -1.28 18.09
C PRO A 81 -7.55 -1.82 19.54
N PRO A 82 -6.48 -2.44 20.08
CA PRO A 82 -6.47 -2.86 21.47
C PRO A 82 -6.64 -1.64 22.38
N ILE A 83 -7.38 -1.83 23.47
CA ILE A 83 -7.53 -0.81 24.51
C ILE A 83 -6.24 -0.81 25.32
N VAL A 84 -5.68 0.37 25.56
CA VAL A 84 -4.47 0.56 26.34
C VAL A 84 -4.75 1.46 27.54
N ASP A 85 -4.04 1.24 28.65
CA ASP A 85 -4.06 2.11 29.81
C ASP A 85 -3.23 3.39 29.62
N GLU A 86 -3.19 4.25 30.65
CA GLU A 86 -2.43 5.51 30.64
C GLU A 86 -0.92 5.29 30.52
N GLU A 87 -0.42 4.12 30.97
CA GLU A 87 0.97 3.72 30.84
C GLU A 87 1.30 3.07 29.49
N GLY A 88 0.29 2.79 28.66
CA GLY A 88 0.41 2.19 27.34
C GLY A 88 0.46 0.66 27.32
N TYR A 89 0.05 -0.02 28.40
CA TYR A 89 -0.13 -1.47 28.42
C TYR A 89 -1.51 -1.84 27.89
N GLU A 90 -1.55 -2.94 27.13
CA GLU A 90 -2.81 -3.51 26.63
C GLU A 90 -3.65 -4.03 27.79
N ILE A 91 -4.93 -3.68 27.80
CA ILE A 91 -5.91 -4.18 28.74
C ILE A 91 -6.70 -5.31 28.08
N ASP A 92 -6.79 -6.43 28.78
CA ASP A 92 -7.58 -7.60 28.36
C ASP A 92 -8.83 -7.81 29.23
N SER A 93 -9.57 -8.88 28.94
CA SER A 93 -10.80 -9.21 29.68
C SER A 93 -10.54 -9.79 31.07
N ASP A 94 -9.29 -10.15 31.36
CA ASP A 94 -8.91 -10.83 32.59
C ASP A 94 -8.37 -9.84 33.65
N ASP A 95 -8.14 -8.59 33.25
CA ASP A 95 -7.76 -7.46 34.10
C ASP A 95 -8.86 -7.02 35.10
N ASP A 96 -8.45 -6.21 36.09
CA ASP A 96 -9.35 -5.66 37.11
C ASP A 96 -10.45 -4.77 36.49
N GLU A 97 -11.71 -5.01 36.86
CA GLU A 97 -12.89 -4.28 36.34
C GLU A 97 -12.74 -2.75 36.42
N GLY A 98 -12.11 -2.25 37.49
CA GLY A 98 -11.87 -0.81 37.66
C GLY A 98 -10.91 -0.24 36.60
N ARG A 99 -9.85 -0.97 36.28
CA ARG A 99 -8.87 -0.59 35.24
C ARG A 99 -9.49 -0.67 33.85
N ILE A 100 -10.25 -1.74 33.57
CA ILE A 100 -10.99 -1.90 32.31
C ILE A 100 -11.93 -0.71 32.11
N GLN A 101 -12.71 -0.34 33.12
CA GLN A 101 -13.70 0.72 32.98
C GLN A 101 -13.08 2.09 32.74
N GLU A 102 -11.96 2.39 33.39
CA GLU A 102 -11.20 3.63 33.17
C GLU A 102 -10.69 3.73 31.74
N ALA A 103 -10.00 2.69 31.23
CA ALA A 103 -9.45 2.72 29.88
C ALA A 103 -10.52 2.70 28.78
N VAL A 104 -11.63 1.97 28.98
CA VAL A 104 -12.78 2.02 28.07
C VAL A 104 -13.34 3.43 28.02
N SER A 105 -13.45 4.13 29.16
CA SER A 105 -13.96 5.51 29.19
C SER A 105 -13.07 6.48 28.42
N ALA A 106 -11.75 6.37 28.58
CA ALA A 106 -10.78 7.18 27.86
C ALA A 106 -10.81 6.91 26.35
N ALA A 107 -10.89 5.64 25.94
CA ALA A 107 -11.02 5.26 24.53
C ALA A 107 -12.34 5.78 23.93
N THR A 108 -13.42 5.77 24.70
CA THR A 108 -14.75 6.24 24.27
C THR A 108 -14.79 7.75 24.02
N GLU A 109 -14.01 8.55 24.76
CA GLU A 109 -13.93 10.00 24.53
C GLU A 109 -13.27 10.36 23.18
N LEU A 110 -12.34 9.52 22.73
CA LEU A 110 -11.60 9.72 21.48
C LEU A 110 -12.26 9.06 20.27
N ASP A 111 -13.16 8.09 20.48
CA ASP A 111 -13.84 7.40 19.38
C ASP A 111 -14.97 8.28 18.79
N PRO A 112 -14.86 8.72 17.52
CA PRO A 112 -15.90 9.54 16.88
C PRO A 112 -17.24 8.81 16.75
N TYR A 113 -17.27 7.49 16.88
CA TYR A 113 -18.46 6.66 16.75
C TYR A 113 -19.05 6.21 18.09
N ALA A 114 -18.45 6.58 19.23
CA ALA A 114 -18.88 6.18 20.58
C ALA A 114 -20.38 6.41 20.87
N ASN A 115 -20.95 7.49 20.32
CA ASN A 115 -22.33 7.88 20.56
C ASN A 115 -23.32 7.32 19.53
N ILE A 116 -22.86 6.57 18.53
CA ILE A 116 -23.72 6.05 17.46
C ILE A 116 -24.35 4.73 17.91
N ARG A 117 -25.67 4.70 17.95
CA ARG A 117 -26.46 3.47 18.10
C ARG A 117 -26.98 3.05 16.74
N ILE A 118 -26.47 1.93 16.21
CA ILE A 118 -26.84 1.39 14.90
C ILE A 118 -28.13 0.55 14.98
N GLU A 119 -28.64 0.30 16.18
CA GLU A 119 -29.83 -0.51 16.42
C GLU A 119 -31.12 0.32 16.36
N ARG A 120 -32.14 -0.22 15.68
CA ARG A 120 -33.53 0.23 15.71
C ARG A 120 -34.44 -0.96 15.99
#